data_AF-A0A1X1AS98-F1
#
_entry.id   AF-A0A1X1AS98-F1
#
_cell.length_a   1.000
_cell.length_b   1.000
_cell.length_c   1.000
_cell.angle_alpha   90.00
_cell.angle_beta   90.00
_cell.angle_gamma   90.00
#
_symmetry.space_group_name_H-M   'P 1'
#
loop_
_entity.id
_entity.type
_entity.pdbx_description
1 polymer ?
#
loop_
_entity_poly.entity_id
_entity_poly.type
_entity_poly.pdbx_seq_one_letter_code
_entity_poly.pdbx_strand_id
1 'polypeptide(L)'
;MRRLLVTIDSDGEVAFSMNFLSLMIGVPLAEFADHYAEDATQVAEWPEEWKQRMRRRYQEGSAHTNSDNLLIAFDWWARRAGHYMVAEGADVFLDPLP
;
A
#
# COMPACT_ATOMS: atom_id res chain seq x y z
N MET A 1 0.54 -0.56 17.60
CA MET A 1 0.15 -0.85 16.21
C MET A 1 -0.33 0.45 15.59
N ARG A 2 0.11 0.81 14.37
CA ARG A 2 -0.32 2.05 13.69
C ARG A 2 -1.20 1.71 12.49
N ARG A 3 -2.28 2.49 12.27
CA ARG A 3 -3.18 2.35 11.12
C ARG A 3 -2.52 2.86 9.84
N LEU A 4 -2.72 2.14 8.74
CA LEU A 4 -2.41 2.59 7.38
C LEU A 4 -3.72 2.77 6.62
N LEU A 5 -3.93 3.97 6.09
CA LEU A 5 -5.16 4.32 5.41
C LEU A 5 -5.09 3.96 3.95
N VAL A 6 -6.17 3.33 3.48
CA VAL A 6 -6.51 3.09 2.10
C VAL A 6 -7.90 3.67 1.86
N THR A 7 -8.07 4.47 0.83
CA THR A 7 -9.38 4.99 0.45
C THR A 7 -9.86 4.25 -0.78
N ILE A 8 -11.11 3.79 -0.77
CA ILE A 8 -11.76 3.22 -1.95
C ILE A 8 -12.89 4.16 -2.34
N ASP A 9 -12.82 4.75 -3.52
CA ASP A 9 -13.89 5.63 -4.01
C ASP A 9 -15.11 4.84 -4.54
N SER A 10 -16.12 5.55 -5.00
CA SER A 10 -17.36 4.95 -5.52
C SER A 10 -17.17 4.13 -6.80
N ASP A 11 -16.08 4.35 -7.52
CA ASP A 11 -15.74 3.64 -8.75
C ASP A 11 -14.85 2.42 -8.47
N GLY A 12 -14.50 2.19 -7.20
CA GLY A 12 -13.62 1.12 -6.76
C GLY A 12 -12.13 1.45 -6.93
N GLU A 13 -11.80 2.71 -7.24
CA GLU A 13 -10.41 3.14 -7.31
C GLU A 13 -9.81 3.20 -5.91
N VAL A 14 -8.59 2.66 -5.80
CA VAL A 14 -7.88 2.53 -4.53
C VAL A 14 -6.81 3.61 -4.44
N ALA A 15 -6.97 4.52 -3.49
CA ALA A 15 -5.96 5.50 -3.12
C ALA A 15 -5.24 5.07 -1.84
N PHE A 16 -3.91 5.16 -1.85
CA PHE A 16 -3.07 4.81 -0.70
C PHE A 16 -2.53 6.05 -0.01
N SER A 17 -2.54 6.06 1.32
CA SER A 17 -1.86 7.13 2.08
C SER A 17 -0.33 7.10 1.88
N MET A 18 0.34 8.26 1.98
CA MET A 18 1.80 8.33 1.90
C MET A 18 2.50 7.44 2.95
N ASN A 19 1.94 7.32 4.15
CA ASN A 19 2.44 6.40 5.18
C ASN A 19 2.43 4.94 4.72
N PHE A 20 1.39 4.54 3.99
CA PHE A 20 1.31 3.21 3.43
C PHE A 20 2.35 3.02 2.33
N LEU A 21 2.46 3.97 1.39
CA LEU A 21 3.38 3.89 0.26
C LEU A 21 4.84 3.88 0.71
N SER A 22 5.23 4.80 1.59
CA SER A 22 6.57 4.84 2.19
C SER A 22 6.92 3.53 2.91
N LEU A 23 5.97 2.97 3.68
CA LEU A 23 6.15 1.67 4.30
C LEU A 23 6.38 0.59 3.24
N MET A 24 5.52 0.49 2.22
CA MET A 24 5.56 -0.56 1.19
C MET A 24 6.83 -0.49 0.33
N ILE A 25 7.33 0.70 0.05
CA ILE A 25 8.59 0.89 -0.67
C ILE A 25 9.78 0.63 0.27
N GLY A 26 9.60 0.83 1.58
CA GLY A 26 10.66 0.72 2.58
C GLY A 26 11.57 1.94 2.61
N VAL A 27 10.99 3.12 2.41
CA VAL A 27 11.68 4.42 2.41
C VAL A 27 11.15 5.23 3.59
N PRO A 28 12.00 5.96 4.34
CA PRO A 28 11.53 6.86 5.38
C PRO A 28 10.48 7.84 4.84
N LEU A 29 9.43 8.10 5.62
CA LEU A 29 8.33 8.97 5.18
C LEU A 29 8.80 10.37 4.74
N ALA A 30 9.81 10.94 5.40
CA ALA A 30 10.36 12.25 5.04
C ALA A 30 10.97 12.23 3.63
N GLU A 31 11.83 11.25 3.35
CA GLU A 31 12.43 11.06 2.02
C GLU A 31 11.36 10.79 0.95
N PHE A 32 10.34 10.01 1.28
CA PHE A 32 9.21 9.76 0.37
C PHE A 32 8.40 11.04 0.13
N ALA A 33 8.13 11.84 1.17
CA ALA A 33 7.34 13.06 1.07
C ALA A 33 8.04 14.16 0.27
N ASP A 34 9.36 14.29 0.42
CA ASP A 34 10.18 15.21 -0.37
C ASP A 34 10.05 14.88 -1.87
N HIS A 35 10.11 13.60 -2.23
CA HIS A 35 9.92 13.17 -3.62
C HIS A 35 8.47 13.31 -4.11
N TYR A 36 7.48 13.01 -3.26
CA TYR A 36 6.05 13.07 -3.61
C TYR A 36 5.56 14.51 -3.82
N ALA A 37 6.19 15.50 -3.19
CA ALA A 37 5.87 16.92 -3.34
C ALA A 37 6.37 17.53 -4.66
N GLU A 38 7.34 16.89 -5.33
CA GLU A 38 8.00 17.37 -6.55
C GLU A 38 7.36 16.83 -7.85
N ASP A 39 6.03 16.73 -7.91
CA ASP A 39 5.19 16.25 -9.04
C ASP A 39 4.99 14.72 -9.19
N ALA A 40 5.66 13.86 -8.40
CA ALA A 40 5.55 12.39 -8.51
C ALA A 40 4.26 11.77 -7.90
N THR A 41 3.10 12.40 -8.11
CA THR A 41 1.80 11.83 -7.68
C THR A 41 1.43 10.58 -8.48
N GLN A 42 2.08 10.36 -9.64
CA GLN A 42 1.90 9.18 -10.47
C GLN A 42 3.03 8.17 -10.24
N VAL A 43 2.66 6.92 -9.98
CA VAL A 43 3.61 5.79 -9.78
C VAL A 43 4.58 5.64 -10.96
N ALA A 44 4.19 6.05 -12.17
CA ALA A 44 5.03 5.99 -13.37
C ALA A 44 6.33 6.80 -13.24
N GLU A 45 6.30 7.88 -12.47
CA GLU A 45 7.40 8.84 -12.31
C GLU A 45 8.35 8.46 -11.16
N TRP A 46 7.98 7.45 -10.37
CA TRP A 46 8.79 7.03 -9.24
C TRP A 46 10.12 6.40 -9.70
N PRO A 47 11.18 6.51 -8.86
CA PRO A 47 12.42 5.79 -9.06
C PRO A 47 12.18 4.32 -9.36
N GLU A 48 12.90 3.79 -10.35
CA GLU A 48 12.73 2.40 -10.79
C GLU A 48 12.92 1.40 -9.64
N GLU A 49 13.87 1.69 -8.75
CA GLU A 49 14.10 0.92 -7.53
C GLU A 49 12.89 0.87 -6.59
N TRP A 50 12.10 1.95 -6.49
CA TRP A 50 10.92 1.99 -5.63
C TRP A 50 9.81 1.12 -6.20
N LYS A 51 9.58 1.21 -7.52
CA LYS A 51 8.64 0.35 -8.26
C LYS A 51 9.01 -1.12 -8.12
N GLN A 52 10.30 -1.47 -8.24
CA GLN A 52 10.80 -2.83 -8.06
C GLN A 52 10.59 -3.35 -6.63
N ARG A 53 10.86 -2.52 -5.61
CA ARG A 53 10.60 -2.90 -4.21
C ARG A 53 9.12 -3.16 -3.96
N MET A 54 8.24 -2.28 -4.44
CA MET A 54 6.79 -2.45 -4.30
C MET A 54 6.31 -3.73 -5.00
N ARG A 55 6.79 -3.99 -6.22
CA ARG A 55 6.48 -5.21 -6.97
C ARG A 55 6.95 -6.47 -6.26
N ARG A 56 8.18 -6.47 -5.72
CA ARG A 56 8.73 -7.60 -4.97
C ARG A 56 7.88 -7.88 -3.73
N ARG A 57 7.49 -6.84 -2.99
CA ARG A 57 6.63 -7.01 -1.81
C ARG A 57 5.25 -7.53 -2.18
N TYR A 58 4.64 -7.01 -3.24
CA TYR A 58 3.39 -7.57 -3.75
C TYR A 58 3.53 -9.07 -4.04
N GLN A 59 4.57 -9.48 -4.79
CA GLN A 59 4.82 -10.90 -5.09
C GLN A 59 5.01 -11.76 -3.83
N GLU A 60 5.79 -11.28 -2.86
CA GLU A 60 5.98 -11.97 -1.58
C GLU A 60 4.66 -12.09 -0.81
N GLY A 61 3.87 -11.01 -0.73
CA GLY A 61 2.56 -11.01 -0.07
C GLY A 61 1.59 -11.99 -0.74
N SER A 62 1.45 -11.91 -2.06
CA SER A 62 0.58 -12.80 -2.85
C SER A 62 0.96 -14.27 -2.68
N ALA A 63 2.25 -14.59 -2.68
CA ALA A 63 2.72 -15.96 -2.44
C ALA A 63 2.35 -16.46 -1.02
N HIS A 64 2.38 -15.58 -0.03
CA HIS A 64 2.03 -15.93 1.35
C HIS A 64 0.52 -16.03 1.59
N THR A 65 -0.29 -15.22 0.93
CA THR A 65 -1.74 -15.19 1.10
C THR A 65 -2.47 -16.08 0.09
N ASN A 66 -1.76 -16.67 -0.87
CA ASN A 66 -2.34 -17.39 -2.01
C ASN A 66 -3.44 -16.57 -2.71
N SER A 67 -3.17 -15.27 -2.92
CA SER A 67 -4.13 -14.32 -3.47
C SER A 67 -3.43 -13.29 -4.35
N ASP A 68 -4.01 -13.03 -5.52
CA ASP A 68 -3.59 -11.95 -6.42
C ASP A 68 -4.26 -10.61 -6.08
N ASN A 69 -5.04 -10.55 -4.99
CA ASN A 69 -5.62 -9.31 -4.54
C ASN A 69 -4.55 -8.42 -3.88
N LEU A 70 -4.31 -7.25 -4.48
CA LEU A 70 -3.33 -6.26 -4.04
C LEU A 70 -3.50 -5.86 -2.57
N LEU A 71 -4.74 -5.65 -2.12
CA LEU A 71 -5.03 -5.26 -0.74
C LEU A 71 -4.70 -6.37 0.25
N ILE A 72 -5.00 -7.63 -0.10
CA ILE A 72 -4.68 -8.79 0.73
C ILE A 72 -3.16 -8.96 0.85
N ALA A 73 -2.43 -8.87 -0.27
CA ALA A 73 -0.98 -8.99 -0.29
C ALA A 73 -0.29 -7.89 0.54
N PHE A 74 -0.79 -6.65 0.47
CA PHE A 74 -0.23 -5.56 1.26
C PHE A 74 -0.66 -5.56 2.72
N ASP A 75 -1.85 -6.06 3.06
CA ASP A 75 -2.27 -6.19 4.46
C ASP A 75 -1.39 -7.19 5.20
N TRP A 76 -0.99 -8.28 4.53
CA TRP A 76 0.00 -9.20 5.06
C TRP A 76 1.32 -8.49 5.42
N TRP A 77 1.84 -7.64 4.53
CA TRP A 77 3.05 -6.86 4.77
C TRP A 77 2.90 -5.85 5.90
N ALA A 78 1.76 -5.14 5.93
CA ALA A 78 1.44 -4.21 7.00
C ALA A 78 1.46 -4.92 8.36
N ARG A 79 0.78 -6.06 8.47
CA ARG A 79 0.75 -6.89 9.70
C ARG A 79 2.14 -7.36 10.09
N ARG A 80 2.94 -7.83 9.14
CA ARG A 80 4.33 -8.24 9.37
C ARG A 80 5.20 -7.11 9.92
N ALA A 81 4.93 -5.87 9.52
CA ALA A 81 5.61 -4.68 10.02
C ALA A 81 5.01 -4.11 11.32
N GLY A 82 4.00 -4.76 11.92
CA GLY A 82 3.34 -4.27 13.14
C GLY A 82 2.30 -3.16 12.90
N HIS A 83 1.75 -3.12 11.69
CA HIS A 83 0.69 -2.21 11.24
C HIS A 83 -0.58 -2.98 10.86
N TYR A 84 -1.67 -2.27 10.61
CA TYR A 84 -2.89 -2.85 10.04
C TYR A 84 -3.48 -1.86 9.03
N MET A 85 -4.08 -2.37 7.96
CA MET A 85 -4.77 -1.55 6.98
C MET A 85 -6.18 -1.23 7.45
N VAL A 86 -6.60 0.00 7.21
CA VAL A 86 -7.99 0.44 7.36
C VAL A 86 -8.41 0.98 6.01
N ALA A 87 -9.43 0.36 5.43
CA ALA A 87 -10.07 0.88 4.24
C ALA A 87 -11.24 1.80 4.64
N GLU A 88 -11.24 3.03 4.12
CA GLU A 88 -12.30 4.03 4.27
C GLU A 88 -12.92 4.30 2.89
N GLY A 89 -14.24 4.40 2.77
CA GLY A 89 -14.89 4.51 1.46
C GLY A 89 -16.38 4.20 1.48
N ALA A 90 -17.08 4.50 0.38
CA ALA A 90 -18.54 4.52 0.33
C ALA A 90 -19.20 3.15 0.64
N ASP A 91 -18.53 2.03 0.36
CA ASP A 91 -19.09 0.67 0.54
C ASP A 91 -18.00 -0.38 0.88
N VAL A 92 -17.11 -0.09 1.82
CA VAL A 92 -16.01 -1.00 2.17
C VAL A 92 -16.51 -2.17 3.02
N PHE A 93 -16.78 -3.30 2.36
CA PHE A 93 -16.80 -4.63 2.98
C PHE A 93 -15.42 -5.28 2.79
N LEU A 94 -14.50 -5.03 3.73
CA LEU A 94 -13.37 -5.96 3.88
C LEU A 94 -13.95 -7.24 4.48
N ASP A 95 -14.16 -8.26 3.65
CA ASP A 95 -14.47 -9.59 4.18
C ASP A 95 -13.43 -9.92 5.26
N PRO A 96 -13.87 -10.36 6.46
CA PRO A 96 -12.92 -10.79 7.47
C PRO A 96 -12.15 -11.97 6.89
N LEU A 97 -10.85 -11.78 6.65
CA LEU A 97 -9.96 -12.88 6.29
C LEU A 97 -10.12 -14.01 7.33
N PRO A 98 -10.25 -15.28 6.89
CA PRO A 98 -10.44 -16.42 7.79
C PRO A 98 -9.28 -16.63 8.77
#